data_AF-A0A8K0R338-F1
#
_entry.id   AF-A0A8K0R338-F1
#
_cell.length_a   1.000
_cell.length_b   1.000
_cell.length_c   1.000
_cell.angle_alpha   90.00
_cell.angle_beta   90.00
_cell.angle_gamma   90.00
#
_symmetry.space_group_name_H-M   'P 1'
#
loop_
_entity.id
_entity.type
_entity.pdbx_description
1 polymer ?
#
loop_
_entity_poly.entity_id
_entity_poly.type
_entity_poly.pdbx_seq_one_letter_code
_entity_poly.pdbx_strand_id
1 'polypeptide(L)'
;MVSANANPSFAIAHGILMSLAVLIWFPLGVFLLRLLKIKHTVRWHAMWQSIGLAILLSGTGFGGLLSQKSNSSESHVLLGAVIVVLFLLMPVIGWFHHKHFAATGTKDFKSPLHVWGGRILLLLALANGITGLQLSKEKKLVYVVYGVIAAVCVVVYAGMLWLKKRALATDIAERETEMHECVQRA
;
A
#
# COMPACT_ATOMS: atom_id res chain seq x y z
N MET A 1 34.91 -24.02 11.00
CA MET A 1 34.10 -22.89 10.51
C MET A 1 32.64 -23.19 10.83
N VAL A 2 32.13 -22.61 11.91
CA VAL A 2 30.78 -22.90 12.44
C VAL A 2 29.76 -22.11 11.62
N SER A 3 28.93 -22.81 10.84
CA SER A 3 27.77 -22.22 10.17
C SER A 3 26.77 -21.77 11.22
N ALA A 4 26.57 -20.46 11.35
CA ALA A 4 25.62 -19.87 12.26
C ALA A 4 24.20 -20.28 11.86
N ASN A 5 23.55 -21.04 12.73
CA ASN A 5 22.16 -21.46 12.63
C ASN A 5 21.23 -20.24 12.45
N ALA A 6 20.85 -19.94 11.20
CA ALA A 6 19.76 -19.01 10.93
C ALA A 6 18.47 -19.67 11.41
N ASN A 7 17.87 -19.17 12.49
CA ASN A 7 16.64 -19.73 13.04
C ASN A 7 15.54 -19.67 11.97
N PRO A 8 14.98 -20.80 11.52
CA PRO A 8 13.95 -20.84 10.47
C PRO A 8 12.71 -20.00 10.85
N SER A 9 12.46 -19.83 12.15
CA SER A 9 11.43 -18.96 12.69
C SER A 9 11.54 -17.50 12.24
N PHE A 10 12.75 -16.96 12.04
CA PHE A 10 12.92 -15.57 11.58
C PHE A 10 12.54 -15.40 10.11
N ALA A 11 12.84 -16.37 9.25
CA ALA A 11 12.42 -16.36 7.86
C ALA A 11 10.89 -16.43 7.74
N ILE A 12 10.26 -17.32 8.53
CA ILE A 12 8.80 -17.44 8.60
C ILE A 12 8.17 -16.15 9.11
N ALA A 13 8.67 -15.60 10.22
CA ALA A 13 8.16 -14.36 10.80
C ALA A 13 8.29 -13.18 9.82
N HIS A 14 9.44 -13.02 9.16
CA HIS A 14 9.65 -12.02 8.12
C HIS A 14 8.62 -12.17 7.00
N GLY A 15 8.49 -13.37 6.41
CA GLY A 15 7.57 -13.62 5.29
C GLY A 15 6.11 -13.34 5.65
N ILE A 16 5.65 -13.78 6.83
CA ILE A 16 4.28 -13.57 7.30
C ILE A 16 4.02 -12.08 7.54
N LEU A 17 4.88 -11.39 8.30
CA LEU A 17 4.67 -9.98 8.65
C LEU A 17 4.71 -9.08 7.41
N MET A 18 5.67 -9.31 6.50
CA MET A 18 5.78 -8.53 5.27
C MET A 18 4.59 -8.76 4.35
N SER A 19 4.13 -10.01 4.19
CA SER A 19 2.95 -10.34 3.40
C SER A 19 1.69 -9.72 3.99
N LEU A 20 1.50 -9.83 5.30
CA LEU A 20 0.36 -9.24 6.01
C LEU A 20 0.32 -7.72 5.82
N ALA A 21 1.45 -7.04 6.02
CA ALA A 21 1.52 -5.58 5.88
C ALA A 21 1.20 -5.14 4.43
N VAL A 22 1.90 -5.72 3.45
CA VAL A 22 1.87 -5.27 2.04
C VAL A 22 0.61 -5.72 1.30
N LEU A 23 0.19 -6.97 1.45
CA LEU A 23 -0.95 -7.51 0.70
C LEU A 23 -2.28 -7.11 1.31
N ILE A 24 -2.37 -7.03 2.63
CA ILE A 24 -3.66 -6.92 3.32
C ILE A 24 -3.77 -5.57 4.00
N TRP A 25 -2.85 -5.23 4.90
CA TRP A 25 -3.03 -4.10 5.81
C TRP A 25 -3.01 -2.74 5.11
N PHE A 26 -1.97 -2.46 4.30
CA PHE A 26 -1.87 -1.19 3.58
C PHE A 26 -2.99 -1.01 2.54
N PRO A 27 -3.32 -2.01 1.68
CA PRO A 27 -4.44 -1.90 0.75
C PRO A 27 -5.79 -1.69 1.45
N LEU A 28 -6.02 -2.38 2.57
CA LEU A 28 -7.23 -2.22 3.37
C LEU A 28 -7.35 -0.80 3.94
N GLY A 29 -6.25 -0.19 4.37
CA GLY A 29 -6.24 1.22 4.82
C GLY A 29 -6.63 2.22 3.73
N VAL A 30 -6.23 1.97 2.47
CA VAL A 30 -6.65 2.78 1.32
C VAL A 30 -8.12 2.55 0.98
N PHE A 31 -8.60 1.31 1.13
CA PHE A 31 -9.99 0.94 0.91
C PHE A 31 -10.92 1.63 1.92
N LEU A 32 -10.60 1.53 3.21
CA LEU A 32 -11.36 2.18 4.29
C LEU A 32 -11.49 3.69 4.07
N LEU A 33 -10.37 4.37 3.76
CA LEU A 33 -10.37 5.82 3.50
C LEU A 33 -11.32 6.21 2.34
N ARG A 34 -11.43 5.38 1.31
CA ARG A 34 -12.14 5.75 0.08
C ARG A 34 -13.63 5.45 0.10
N LEU A 35 -14.05 4.46 0.89
CA LEU A 35 -15.45 4.03 0.97
C LEU A 35 -16.16 4.60 2.18
N LEU A 36 -15.49 4.55 3.33
CA LEU A 36 -16.08 5.04 4.56
C LEU A 36 -15.82 6.54 4.63
N LYS A 37 -16.77 7.35 4.15
CA LYS A 37 -16.79 8.82 4.27
C LYS A 37 -16.99 9.25 5.75
N ILE A 38 -16.16 8.73 6.66
CA ILE A 38 -16.24 8.95 8.09
C ILE A 38 -15.61 10.31 8.42
N LYS A 39 -16.16 11.02 9.40
CA LYS A 39 -15.58 12.24 9.97
C LYS A 39 -14.12 11.97 10.40
N HIS A 40 -13.22 12.91 10.09
CA HIS A 40 -11.77 12.78 10.36
C HIS A 40 -11.09 11.61 9.63
N THR A 41 -11.49 11.31 8.38
CA THR A 41 -10.97 10.19 7.59
C THR A 41 -9.43 10.18 7.50
N VAL A 42 -8.79 11.35 7.38
CA VAL A 42 -7.32 11.47 7.30
C VAL A 42 -6.64 11.00 8.59
N ARG A 43 -7.22 11.28 9.76
CA ARG A 43 -6.69 10.83 11.05
C ARG A 43 -6.76 9.30 11.17
N TRP A 44 -7.89 8.72 10.79
CA TRP A 44 -8.06 7.26 10.76
C TRP A 44 -7.08 6.61 9.78
N HIS A 45 -6.90 7.21 8.60
CA HIS A 45 -5.90 6.76 7.64
C HIS A 45 -4.49 6.78 8.25
N ALA A 46 -4.08 7.88 8.85
CA ALA A 46 -2.77 7.99 9.49
C ALA A 46 -2.58 6.91 10.58
N MET A 47 -3.55 6.75 11.48
CA MET A 47 -3.49 5.73 12.54
C MET A 47 -3.38 4.31 11.99
N TRP A 48 -4.21 3.98 10.99
CA TRP A 48 -4.19 2.67 10.35
C TRP A 48 -2.85 2.37 9.68
N GLN A 49 -2.31 3.34 8.93
CA GLN A 49 -1.03 3.20 8.26
C GLN A 49 0.15 3.16 9.24
N SER A 50 0.06 3.84 10.39
CA SER A 50 1.07 3.71 11.45
C SER A 50 1.17 2.30 12.01
N ILE A 51 0.03 1.61 12.19
CA ILE A 51 0.03 0.19 12.59
C ILE A 51 0.68 -0.67 11.50
N GLY A 52 0.32 -0.42 10.24
CA GLY A 52 0.93 -1.13 9.09
C GLY A 52 2.44 -0.94 9.01
N LEU A 53 2.92 0.28 9.28
CA LEU A 53 4.35 0.59 9.35
C LEU A 53 5.04 -0.15 10.49
N ALA A 54 4.43 -0.25 11.67
CA ALA A 54 4.98 -1.04 12.75
C ALA A 54 5.16 -2.51 12.36
N ILE A 55 4.14 -3.11 11.74
CA ILE A 55 4.20 -4.50 11.23
C ILE A 55 5.32 -4.65 10.19
N LEU A 56 5.40 -3.72 9.23
CA LEU A 56 6.43 -3.71 8.18
C LEU A 56 7.85 -3.57 8.76
N LEU A 57 8.04 -2.71 9.76
CA LEU A 57 9.32 -2.54 10.44
C LEU A 57 9.71 -3.78 11.23
N SER A 58 8.77 -4.41 11.95
CA SER A 58 9.01 -5.68 12.63
C SER A 58 9.42 -6.79 11.66
N GLY A 59 8.69 -6.94 10.55
CA GLY A 59 9.03 -7.89 9.49
C GLY A 59 10.41 -7.62 8.91
N THR A 60 10.73 -6.36 8.60
CA THR A 60 12.05 -5.95 8.10
C THR A 60 13.16 -6.25 9.10
N GLY A 61 12.93 -6.03 10.40
CA GLY A 61 13.88 -6.36 11.47
C GLY A 61 14.27 -7.83 11.46
N PHE A 62 13.29 -8.74 11.35
CA PHE A 62 13.58 -10.18 11.21
C PHE A 62 14.34 -10.51 9.92
N GLY A 63 14.03 -9.82 8.81
CA GLY A 63 14.77 -9.96 7.54
C GLY A 63 16.23 -9.53 7.65
N GLY A 64 16.50 -8.43 8.36
CA GLY A 64 17.87 -7.97 8.63
C GLY A 64 18.67 -8.97 9.47
N LEU A 65 18.06 -9.54 10.50
CA LEU A 65 18.69 -10.60 11.31
C LEU A 65 18.98 -11.88 10.50
N LEU A 66 18.16 -12.19 9.49
CA LEU A 66 18.37 -13.31 8.58
C LEU A 66 19.50 -13.03 7.58
N SER A 67 19.57 -11.81 7.04
CA SER A 67 20.58 -11.39 6.06
C SER A 67 21.99 -11.38 6.67
N GLN A 68 22.15 -11.03 7.95
CA GLN A 68 23.44 -11.11 8.64
C GLN A 68 23.97 -12.54 8.80
N LYS A 69 23.10 -13.55 8.71
CA LYS A 69 23.42 -14.97 8.98
C LYS A 69 23.43 -15.84 7.73
N SER A 70 23.03 -15.32 6.58
CA SER A 70 22.88 -16.09 5.34
C SER A 70 23.36 -15.27 4.14
N ASN A 71 23.84 -15.94 3.08
CA ASN A 71 24.09 -15.30 1.79
C ASN A 71 22.75 -15.02 1.07
N SER A 72 21.96 -14.12 1.65
CA SER A 72 20.71 -13.63 1.07
C SER A 72 20.96 -12.94 -0.27
N SER A 73 20.01 -13.05 -1.21
CA SER A 73 20.11 -12.34 -2.49
C SER A 73 20.20 -10.82 -2.26
N GLU A 74 21.34 -10.24 -2.65
CA GLU A 74 21.62 -8.81 -2.55
C GLU A 74 20.48 -7.95 -3.14
N SER A 75 19.88 -8.39 -4.25
CA SER A 75 18.80 -7.63 -4.90
C SER A 75 17.52 -7.55 -4.07
N HIS A 76 17.10 -8.64 -3.41
CA HIS A 76 15.88 -8.63 -2.59
C HIS A 76 16.06 -7.77 -1.34
N VAL A 77 17.25 -7.87 -0.71
CA VAL A 77 17.58 -7.10 0.50
C VAL A 77 17.70 -5.61 0.17
N LEU A 78 18.43 -5.26 -0.88
CA LEU A 78 18.62 -3.87 -1.31
C LEU A 78 17.28 -3.22 -1.71
N LEU A 79 16.50 -3.87 -2.57
CA LEU A 79 15.19 -3.34 -2.98
C LEU A 79 14.24 -3.23 -1.79
N GLY A 80 14.21 -4.24 -0.91
CA GLY A 80 13.43 -4.22 0.32
C GLY A 80 13.79 -3.04 1.22
N ALA A 81 15.08 -2.77 1.43
CA ALA A 81 15.53 -1.63 2.22
C ALA A 81 15.09 -0.28 1.63
N VAL A 82 15.23 -0.10 0.32
CA VAL A 82 14.75 1.10 -0.39
C VAL A 82 13.24 1.27 -0.21
N ILE A 83 12.46 0.20 -0.37
CA ILE A 83 11.01 0.21 -0.20
C ILE A 83 10.62 0.62 1.23
N VAL A 84 11.29 0.08 2.25
CA VAL A 84 11.03 0.42 3.66
C VAL A 84 11.30 1.90 3.94
N VAL A 85 12.42 2.44 3.43
CA VAL A 85 12.74 3.87 3.56
C VAL A 85 11.67 4.72 2.88
N LEU A 86 11.24 4.36 1.67
CA LEU A 86 10.16 5.06 0.98
C LEU A 86 8.85 4.99 1.77
N PHE A 87 8.53 3.84 2.38
CA PHE A 87 7.35 3.70 3.25
C PHE A 87 7.39 4.64 4.45
N LEU A 88 8.57 4.90 5.02
CA LEU A 88 8.76 5.86 6.12
C LEU A 88 8.64 7.32 5.64
N LEU A 89 9.01 7.62 4.40
CA LEU A 89 8.87 8.96 3.82
C LEU A 89 7.42 9.30 3.44
N MET A 90 6.60 8.30 3.07
CA MET A 90 5.22 8.52 2.64
C MET A 90 4.34 9.23 3.68
N PRO A 91 4.37 8.88 4.99
CA PRO A 91 3.65 9.62 6.04
C PRO A 91 4.09 11.08 6.18
N VAL A 92 5.39 11.34 6.02
CA VAL A 92 5.94 12.70 6.11
C VAL A 92 5.41 13.56 4.97
N ILE A 93 5.50 13.05 3.73
CA ILE A 93 4.93 13.69 2.55
C ILE A 93 3.41 13.86 2.69
N GLY A 94 2.73 12.82 3.20
CA GLY A 94 1.31 12.80 3.51
C GLY A 94 0.90 13.96 4.42
N TRP A 95 1.59 14.08 5.56
CA TRP A 95 1.37 15.12 6.54
C TRP A 95 1.50 16.52 5.94
N PHE A 96 2.57 16.78 5.19
CA PHE A 96 2.79 18.09 4.58
C PHE A 96 1.70 18.47 3.57
N HIS A 97 1.29 17.54 2.70
CA HIS A 97 0.25 17.88 1.72
C HIS A 97 -1.12 18.00 2.36
N HIS A 98 -1.43 17.21 3.40
CA HIS A 98 -2.71 17.31 4.11
C HIS A 98 -2.80 18.62 4.89
N LYS A 99 -1.71 19.04 5.54
CA LYS A 99 -1.63 20.35 6.21
C LYS A 99 -1.78 21.50 5.22
N HIS A 100 -1.12 21.42 4.07
CA HIS A 100 -1.26 22.42 3.01
C HIS A 100 -2.70 22.49 2.51
N PHE A 101 -3.30 21.36 2.13
CA PHE A 101 -4.68 21.31 1.65
C PHE A 101 -5.69 21.83 2.68
N ALA A 102 -5.50 21.54 3.98
CA ALA A 102 -6.34 22.07 5.04
C ALA A 102 -6.21 23.59 5.22
N ALA A 103 -5.06 24.17 4.90
CA ALA A 103 -4.80 25.61 5.03
C ALA A 103 -5.21 26.41 3.78
N THR A 104 -5.00 25.88 2.58
CA THR A 104 -5.19 26.61 1.32
C THR A 104 -6.41 26.16 0.52
N GLY A 105 -6.94 24.97 0.80
CA GLY A 105 -7.97 24.32 -0.03
C GLY A 105 -7.47 23.85 -1.40
N THR A 106 -6.19 24.05 -1.73
CA THR A 106 -5.61 23.72 -3.05
C THR A 106 -4.70 22.49 -2.98
N LYS A 107 -4.60 21.79 -4.11
CA LYS A 107 -3.72 20.62 -4.25
C LYS A 107 -2.29 21.09 -4.56
N ASP A 108 -1.36 20.79 -3.65
CA ASP A 108 0.08 20.95 -3.87
C ASP A 108 0.65 19.80 -4.74
N PHE A 109 1.85 19.97 -5.33
CA PHE A 109 2.60 18.94 -6.05
C PHE A 109 2.84 17.67 -5.20
N LYS A 110 2.83 17.81 -3.87
CA LYS A 110 2.96 16.70 -2.91
C LYS A 110 1.74 15.77 -2.91
N SER A 111 0.59 16.24 -3.39
CA SER A 111 -0.65 15.46 -3.46
C SER A 111 -0.55 14.31 -4.48
N PRO A 112 -0.19 14.54 -5.76
CA PRO A 112 0.04 13.44 -6.69
C PRO A 112 1.24 12.57 -6.27
N LEU A 113 2.30 13.15 -5.68
CA LEU A 113 3.44 12.40 -5.17
C LEU A 113 3.03 11.37 -4.10
N HIS A 114 2.24 11.78 -3.10
CA HIS A 114 1.77 10.87 -2.05
C HIS A 114 0.82 9.80 -2.61
N VAL A 115 -0.13 10.21 -3.47
CA VAL A 115 -1.16 9.30 -3.99
C VAL A 115 -0.60 8.29 -4.99
N TRP A 116 0.24 8.71 -5.94
CA TRP A 116 0.85 7.81 -6.92
C TRP A 116 2.07 7.10 -6.36
N GLY A 117 2.88 7.79 -5.56
CA GLY A 117 4.02 7.20 -4.87
C GLY A 117 3.60 6.02 -4.01
N GLY A 118 2.53 6.15 -3.22
CA GLY A 118 2.00 5.03 -2.43
C GLY A 118 1.55 3.82 -3.28
N ARG A 119 0.98 4.05 -4.47
CA ARG A 119 0.56 2.96 -5.37
C ARG A 119 1.75 2.23 -5.98
N ILE A 120 2.70 2.99 -6.52
CA ILE A 120 3.92 2.45 -7.12
C ILE A 120 4.70 1.68 -6.05
N LEU A 121 4.79 2.24 -4.84
CA LEU A 121 5.48 1.62 -3.73
C LEU A 121 4.86 0.28 -3.32
N LEU A 122 3.53 0.17 -3.31
CA LEU A 122 2.85 -1.12 -3.06
C LEU A 122 3.14 -2.15 -4.15
N LEU A 123 3.20 -1.74 -5.42
CA LEU A 123 3.56 -2.64 -6.52
C LEU A 123 5.02 -3.10 -6.44
N LEU A 124 5.94 -2.20 -6.09
CA LEU A 124 7.33 -2.55 -5.84
C LEU A 124 7.48 -3.52 -4.65
N ALA A 125 6.72 -3.29 -3.58
CA ALA A 125 6.68 -4.18 -2.42
C ALA A 125 6.14 -5.57 -2.77
N LEU A 126 5.11 -5.64 -3.63
CA LEU A 126 4.60 -6.90 -4.16
C LEU A 126 5.66 -7.64 -4.98
N ALA A 127 6.34 -6.94 -5.89
CA ALA A 127 7.41 -7.51 -6.70
C ALA A 127 8.57 -8.01 -5.83
N ASN A 128 8.96 -7.24 -4.80
CA ASN A 128 9.99 -7.66 -3.86
C ASN A 128 9.54 -8.86 -3.00
N GLY A 129 8.26 -9.00 -2.71
CA GLY A 129 7.72 -10.19 -2.05
C GLY A 129 7.88 -11.45 -2.90
N ILE A 130 7.67 -11.35 -4.22
CA ILE A 130 7.87 -12.48 -5.16
C ILE A 130 9.34 -12.92 -5.16
N THR A 131 10.30 -11.98 -5.20
CA THR A 131 11.73 -12.32 -5.14
C THR A 131 12.10 -12.96 -3.79
N GLY A 132 11.45 -12.55 -2.70
CA GLY A 132 11.59 -13.17 -1.38
C GLY A 132 11.08 -14.62 -1.35
N LEU A 133 9.93 -14.90 -1.97
CA LEU A 133 9.40 -16.27 -2.10
C LEU A 133 10.31 -17.16 -2.96
N GLN A 134 10.88 -16.60 -4.03
CA GLN A 134 11.88 -17.29 -4.86
C GLN A 134 13.11 -17.70 -4.05
N LEU A 135 13.59 -16.80 -3.18
CA LEU A 135 14.75 -17.05 -2.33
C LEU A 135 14.48 -18.14 -1.28
N SER A 136 13.27 -18.20 -0.73
CA SER A 136 12.89 -19.21 0.26
C SER A 136 12.62 -20.61 -0.32
N LYS A 137 12.63 -20.76 -1.66
CA LYS A 137 12.37 -22.04 -2.36
C LYS A 137 11.09 -22.73 -1.88
N GLU A 138 10.07 -21.93 -1.57
CA GLU A 138 8.81 -22.42 -1.03
C GLU A 138 8.05 -23.30 -2.03
N LYS A 139 7.04 -24.01 -1.53
CA LYS A 139 6.17 -24.85 -2.37
C LYS A 139 5.40 -23.97 -3.36
N LYS A 140 5.14 -24.50 -4.56
CA LYS A 140 4.31 -23.82 -5.59
C LYS A 140 2.99 -23.28 -5.04
N LEU A 141 2.37 -23.98 -4.09
CA LEU A 141 1.15 -23.56 -3.41
C LEU A 141 1.27 -22.17 -2.76
N VAL A 142 2.41 -21.85 -2.14
CA VAL A 142 2.61 -20.55 -1.46
C VAL A 142 2.62 -19.41 -2.48
N TYR A 143 3.26 -19.60 -3.64
CA TYR A 143 3.23 -18.63 -4.74
C TYR A 143 1.81 -18.41 -5.27
N VAL A 144 1.03 -19.49 -5.43
CA VAL A 144 -0.36 -19.40 -5.89
C VAL A 144 -1.21 -18.62 -4.88
N VAL A 145 -1.12 -18.94 -3.59
CA VAL A 145 -1.86 -18.22 -2.54
C VAL A 145 -1.47 -16.75 -2.52
N TYR A 146 -0.18 -16.43 -2.57
CA TYR A 146 0.31 -15.06 -2.63
C TYR A 146 -0.24 -14.30 -3.85
N GLY A 147 -0.18 -14.92 -5.03
CA GLY A 147 -0.68 -14.35 -6.28
C GLY A 147 -2.19 -14.13 -6.27
N VAL A 148 -2.96 -15.08 -5.73
CA VAL A 148 -4.43 -14.96 -5.62
C VAL A 148 -4.81 -13.80 -4.70
N ILE A 149 -4.19 -13.68 -3.52
CA ILE A 149 -4.46 -12.57 -2.60
C ILE A 149 -4.13 -11.23 -3.26
N ALA A 150 -2.96 -11.13 -3.90
CA ALA A 150 -2.56 -9.92 -4.61
C ALA A 150 -3.54 -9.55 -5.73
N ALA A 151 -3.96 -10.53 -6.53
CA ALA A 151 -4.91 -10.34 -7.62
C ALA A 151 -6.27 -9.86 -7.11
N VAL A 152 -6.79 -10.46 -6.04
CA VAL A 152 -8.04 -10.03 -5.40
C VAL A 152 -7.95 -8.58 -4.94
N CYS A 153 -6.86 -8.19 -4.27
CA CYS A 153 -6.66 -6.81 -3.83
C CYS A 153 -6.65 -5.82 -5.01
N VAL A 154 -5.98 -6.16 -6.12
CA VAL A 154 -5.94 -5.33 -7.33
C VAL A 154 -7.33 -5.22 -7.97
N VAL A 155 -8.06 -6.34 -8.10
CA VAL A 155 -9.41 -6.38 -8.69
C VAL A 155 -10.39 -5.54 -7.86
N VAL A 156 -10.39 -5.70 -6.53
CA VAL A 156 -11.23 -4.92 -5.61
C VAL A 156 -10.92 -3.42 -5.74
N TYR A 157 -9.64 -3.06 -5.79
CA TYR A 157 -9.23 -1.67 -5.95
C TYR A 157 -9.65 -1.07 -7.30
N ALA A 158 -9.45 -1.82 -8.40
CA ALA A 158 -9.84 -1.41 -9.75
C ALA A 158 -11.37 -1.27 -9.87
N GLY A 159 -12.14 -2.23 -9.32
CA GLY A 159 -13.59 -2.17 -9.27
C GLY A 159 -14.09 -0.93 -8.52
N MET A 160 -13.48 -0.59 -7.38
CA MET A 160 -13.81 0.63 -6.64
C MET A 160 -13.53 1.91 -7.43
N LEU A 161 -12.40 1.99 -8.16
CA LEU A 161 -12.11 3.12 -9.03
C LEU A 161 -13.15 3.25 -10.16
N TRP A 162 -13.54 2.12 -10.75
CA TRP A 162 -14.53 2.08 -11.81
C TRP A 162 -15.93 2.51 -11.34
N LEU A 163 -16.38 2.03 -10.18
CA LEU A 163 -17.65 2.44 -9.56
C LEU A 163 -17.67 3.94 -9.26
N LYS A 164 -16.57 4.50 -8.72
CA LYS A 164 -16.47 5.95 -8.50
C LYS A 164 -16.55 6.76 -9.79
N LYS A 165 -15.91 6.29 -10.86
CA LYS A 165 -15.97 6.95 -12.17
C LYS A 165 -17.40 6.95 -12.72
N ARG A 166 -18.13 5.83 -12.57
CA ARG A 166 -19.53 5.72 -12.99
C ARG A 166 -20.48 6.63 -12.20
N ALA A 167 -20.33 6.68 -10.88
CA ALA A 167 -21.14 7.56 -10.05
C ALA A 167 -20.94 9.03 -10.45
N LEU A 168 -19.69 9.48 -10.63
CA LEU A 168 -19.39 10.84 -11.07
C LEU A 168 -19.98 11.17 -12.45
N ALA A 169 -19.92 10.24 -13.40
CA ALA A 169 -20.50 10.44 -14.72
C ALA A 169 -22.03 10.59 -14.67
N THR A 170 -22.68 9.89 -13.74
CA THR A 170 -24.13 9.98 -13.53
C THR A 170 -24.50 11.33 -12.93
N ASP A 171 -23.80 11.77 -11.87
CA ASP A 171 -24.01 13.08 -11.24
C ASP A 171 -23.82 14.26 -12.21
N ILE A 172 -22.87 14.17 -13.16
CA ILE A 172 -22.65 15.21 -14.18
C ILE A 172 -23.82 15.26 -15.15
N ALA A 173 -24.28 14.10 -15.64
CA ALA A 173 -25.40 14.03 -16.58
C ALA A 173 -26.71 14.56 -15.96
N GLU A 174 -26.96 14.27 -14.68
CA GLU A 174 -28.10 14.82 -13.94
C GLU A 174 -28.03 16.36 -13.86
N ARG A 175 -26.86 16.91 -13.48
CA ARG A 175 -26.67 18.37 -13.39
C ARG A 175 -26.80 19.10 -14.73
N GLU A 176 -26.31 18.49 -15.83
CA GLU A 176 -26.50 19.04 -17.18
C GLU A 176 -27.99 19.09 -17.53
N THR A 177 -28.73 18.04 -17.22
CA THR A 177 -30.18 17.96 -17.46
C THR A 177 -30.94 19.02 -16.65
N GLU A 178 -30.66 19.16 -15.35
CA GLU A 178 -31.26 20.18 -14.49
C GLU A 178 -30.98 21.62 -14.99
N MET A 179 -29.75 21.87 -15.46
CA MET A 179 -29.36 23.17 -15.99
C MET A 179 -30.10 23.49 -17.31
N HIS A 180 -30.27 22.50 -18.20
CA HIS A 180 -31.05 22.67 -19.42
C HIS A 180 -32.52 22.98 -19.13
N GLU A 181 -33.15 22.30 -18.18
CA GLU A 181 -34.53 22.60 -17.77
C GLU A 181 -34.68 24.00 -17.15
N CYS A 182 -33.71 24.45 -16.35
CA CYS A 182 -33.71 25.78 -15.74
C CYS A 182 -33.64 26.88 -16.81
N VAL A 183 -32.76 26.73 -17.80
CA VAL A 183 -32.63 27.68 -18.92
C VAL A 183 -33.91 27.74 -19.78
N GLN A 184 -34.59 26.61 -19.98
CA GLN A 184 -35.84 26.58 -20.75
C GLN A 184 -37.04 27.19 -20.02
N ARG A 185 -36.98 27.33 -18.69
CA ARG A 185 -38.05 27.91 -17.87
C ARG A 185 -37.85 29.41 -17.56
N ALA A 186 -36.71 29.99 -17.93
CA ALA A 186 -36.37 31.40 -17.73
C ALA A 186 -36.75 32.25 -18.97
#